data_AF-A0A485QM08-F1
#
_entry.id   AF-A0A485QM08-F1
#
_cell.length_a   1.000
_cell.length_b   1.000
_cell.length_c   1.000
_cell.angle_alpha   90.00
_cell.angle_beta   90.00
_cell.angle_gamma   90.00
#
_symmetry.space_group_name_H-M   'P 1'
#
loop_
_entity.id
_entity.type
_entity.pdbx_description
1 polymer ?
#
loop_
_entity_poly.entity_id
_entity_poly.type
_entity_poly.pdbx_seq_one_letter_code
_entity_poly.pdbx_strand_id
1 'polypeptide(L)'
;MHTDVYTLKTPLDTLSWLCLLESELLSIRAFQRLDLHTDRDEPNELTFLEDSIIGTGTAYGWFVFLLGEGDIPPLPDTSKNLLFTLDELGKEINRPFWEKAVDEGIQDARCDRAIAALERM
;
A
#
# COMPACT_ATOMS: atom_id res chain seq x y z
N MET A 1 10.40 4.04 4.11
CA MET A 1 10.29 2.71 3.49
C MET A 1 11.21 2.64 2.28
N HIS A 2 12.23 1.77 2.27
CA HIS A 2 13.25 1.68 1.20
C HIS A 2 13.27 0.27 0.58
N THR A 3 12.14 -0.41 0.62
CA THR A 3 11.92 -1.62 -0.16
C THR A 3 11.01 -1.17 -1.29
N ASP A 4 11.40 -1.52 -2.51
CA ASP A 4 10.62 -1.27 -3.72
C ASP A 4 9.89 -2.58 -4.07
N VAL A 5 8.58 -2.52 -4.31
CA VAL A 5 7.75 -3.68 -4.65
C VAL A 5 8.25 -4.40 -5.93
N TYR A 6 8.92 -3.68 -6.82
CA TYR A 6 9.53 -4.26 -8.02
C TYR A 6 10.79 -5.11 -7.72
N THR A 7 11.30 -5.06 -6.49
CA THR A 7 12.49 -5.82 -6.07
C THR A 7 12.17 -7.17 -5.43
N LEU A 8 10.89 -7.50 -5.26
CA LEU A 8 10.43 -8.75 -4.64
C LEU A 8 10.74 -9.95 -5.57
N LYS A 9 11.57 -10.90 -5.10
CA LYS A 9 12.02 -12.04 -5.92
C LYS A 9 11.65 -13.39 -5.33
N THR A 10 11.32 -13.43 -4.04
CA THR A 10 10.98 -14.65 -3.31
C THR A 10 9.63 -14.54 -2.60
N PRO A 11 9.00 -15.68 -2.27
CA PRO A 11 7.82 -15.67 -1.39
C PRO A 11 8.10 -15.01 -0.03
N LEU A 12 9.33 -15.13 0.49
CA LEU A 12 9.71 -14.46 1.73
C LEU A 12 9.69 -12.94 1.56
N ASP A 13 10.23 -12.41 0.47
CA ASP A 13 10.19 -10.95 0.21
C ASP A 13 8.74 -10.45 0.16
N THR A 14 7.88 -11.22 -0.50
CA THR A 14 6.45 -10.92 -0.64
C THR A 14 5.74 -10.91 0.73
N LEU A 15 6.06 -11.87 1.60
CA LEU A 15 5.53 -11.90 2.97
C LEU A 15 6.10 -10.77 3.83
N SER A 16 7.40 -10.48 3.74
CA SER A 16 8.03 -9.37 4.43
C SER A 16 7.40 -8.03 4.02
N TRP A 17 7.06 -7.86 2.75
CA TRP A 17 6.32 -6.70 2.26
C TRP A 17 4.96 -6.53 2.95
N LEU A 18 4.18 -7.61 3.04
CA LEU A 18 2.89 -7.58 3.73
C LEU A 18 3.04 -7.24 5.22
N CYS A 19 4.06 -7.77 5.90
CA CYS A 19 4.34 -7.41 7.29
C CYS A 19 4.72 -5.93 7.45
N LEU A 20 5.42 -5.34 6.48
CA LEU A 20 5.72 -3.90 6.48
C LEU A 20 4.44 -3.08 6.35
N LEU A 21 3.57 -3.40 5.39
CA LEU A 21 2.27 -2.74 5.23
C LEU A 21 1.40 -2.86 6.50
N GLU A 22 1.37 -4.04 7.13
CA GLU A 22 0.68 -4.25 8.40
C GLU A 22 1.24 -3.35 9.51
N SER A 23 2.57 -3.27 9.63
CA SER A 23 3.22 -2.43 10.63
C SER A 23 2.89 -0.94 10.43
N GLU A 24 2.88 -0.45 9.20
CA GLU A 24 2.53 0.93 8.89
C GLU A 24 1.07 1.21 9.25
N LEU A 25 0.12 0.36 8.83
CA LEU A 25 -1.29 0.51 9.17
C LEU A 25 -1.55 0.46 10.69
N LEU A 26 -0.90 -0.45 11.41
CA LEU A 26 -1.02 -0.53 12.86
C LEU A 26 -0.44 0.72 13.55
N SER A 27 0.63 1.30 13.01
CA SER A 27 1.22 2.54 13.51
C SER A 27 0.29 3.72 13.29
N ILE A 28 -0.26 3.88 12.08
CA ILE A 28 -1.25 4.91 11.75
C ILE A 28 -2.46 4.81 12.69
N ARG A 29 -3.02 3.60 12.87
CA ARG A 29 -4.14 3.39 13.79
C ARG A 29 -3.80 3.74 15.23
N ALA A 30 -2.58 3.41 15.69
CA ALA A 30 -2.14 3.76 17.03
C ALA A 30 -2.05 5.28 17.22
N PHE A 31 -1.52 6.01 16.23
CA PHE A 31 -1.40 7.46 16.28
C PHE A 31 -2.79 8.12 16.27
N GLN A 32 -3.69 7.66 15.40
CA GLN A 32 -5.08 8.12 15.36
C GLN A 32 -5.79 7.93 16.70
N ARG A 33 -5.60 6.77 17.35
CA ARG A 33 -6.19 6.48 18.67
C ARG A 33 -5.66 7.39 19.78
N LEU A 34 -4.41 7.82 19.66
CA LEU A 34 -3.73 8.67 20.66
C LEU A 34 -3.84 10.16 20.33
N ASP A 35 -4.56 10.52 19.27
CA ASP A 35 -4.66 11.91 18.76
C ASP A 35 -3.28 12.55 18.52
N LEU A 36 -2.36 11.76 17.95
CA LEU A 36 -1.01 12.21 17.61
C LEU A 36 -0.95 12.56 16.12
N HIS A 37 -0.33 13.71 15.82
CA HIS A 37 -0.11 14.19 14.45
C HIS A 37 -1.39 14.35 13.61
N THR A 38 -2.48 14.77 14.26
CA THR A 38 -3.78 15.05 13.66
C THR A 38 -3.93 16.51 13.20
N ASP A 39 -2.97 17.36 13.58
CA ASP A 39 -2.92 18.75 13.13
C ASP A 39 -2.47 18.86 11.67
N ARG A 40 -3.01 19.88 10.98
CA ARG A 40 -2.55 20.28 9.65
C ARG A 40 -1.53 21.39 9.80
N ASP A 41 -0.44 21.30 9.03
CA ASP A 41 0.55 22.38 8.95
C ASP A 41 -0.05 23.62 8.27
N GLU A 42 -0.81 23.43 7.17
CA GLU A 42 -1.64 24.46 6.53
C GLU A 42 -3.08 23.98 6.26
N PRO A 43 -4.08 24.89 6.14
CA PRO A 43 -5.50 24.50 5.99
C PRO A 43 -5.82 23.57 4.81
N ASN A 44 -5.01 23.61 3.74
CA ASN A 44 -5.21 22.82 2.54
C ASN A 44 -4.23 21.63 2.44
N GLU A 45 -3.38 21.44 3.43
CA GLU A 45 -2.43 20.33 3.47
C GLU A 45 -3.04 19.10 4.15
N LEU A 46 -2.49 17.94 3.80
CA LEU A 46 -2.80 16.69 4.46
C LEU A 46 -2.16 16.70 5.84
N THR A 47 -2.84 16.13 6.83
CA THR A 47 -2.18 15.76 8.08
C THR A 47 -1.16 14.65 7.81
N PHE A 48 -0.21 14.48 8.73
CA PHE A 48 0.73 13.35 8.68
C PHE A 48 0.02 11.99 8.56
N LEU A 49 -1.11 11.80 9.25
CA LEU A 49 -1.87 10.55 9.18
C LEU A 49 -2.56 10.36 7.83
N GLU A 50 -3.08 11.44 7.25
CA GLU A 50 -3.70 11.43 5.91
C GLU A 50 -2.66 11.13 4.83
N ASP A 51 -1.47 11.72 4.92
CA ASP A 51 -0.36 11.41 4.01
C ASP A 51 0.11 9.95 4.17
N SER A 52 0.25 9.48 5.41
CA SER A 52 0.68 8.10 5.70
C SER A 52 -0.32 7.06 5.21
N ILE A 53 -1.63 7.29 5.37
CA ILE A 53 -2.65 6.35 4.88
C ILE A 53 -2.69 6.34 3.34
N ILE A 54 -2.48 7.50 2.69
CA ILE A 54 -2.39 7.59 1.23
C ILE A 54 -1.17 6.81 0.75
N GLY A 55 0.02 7.09 1.28
CA GLY A 55 1.25 6.40 0.86
C GLY A 55 1.18 4.88 1.06
N THR A 56 0.61 4.43 2.18
CA THR A 56 0.42 3.00 2.47
C THR A 56 -0.61 2.37 1.54
N GLY A 57 -1.71 3.07 1.25
CA GLY A 57 -2.75 2.64 0.30
C GLY A 57 -2.23 2.52 -1.13
N THR A 58 -1.45 3.51 -1.60
CA THR A 58 -0.79 3.46 -2.92
C THR A 58 0.15 2.25 -3.02
N ALA A 59 0.98 2.02 -1.99
CA ALA A 59 1.88 0.87 -1.96
C ALA A 59 1.13 -0.48 -1.93
N TYR A 60 -0.01 -0.54 -1.23
CA TYR A 60 -0.89 -1.71 -1.25
C TYR A 60 -1.47 -1.93 -2.66
N GLY A 61 -1.95 -0.87 -3.33
CA GLY A 61 -2.48 -0.92 -4.69
C GLY A 61 -1.45 -1.44 -5.70
N TRP A 62 -0.20 -0.95 -5.63
CA TRP A 62 0.92 -1.45 -6.44
C TRP A 62 1.12 -2.95 -6.23
N PHE A 63 1.20 -3.37 -4.98
CA PHE A 63 1.40 -4.78 -4.63
C PHE A 63 0.28 -5.68 -5.17
N VAL A 64 -0.98 -5.28 -5.01
CA VAL A 64 -2.14 -6.04 -5.52
C VAL A 64 -2.10 -6.18 -7.03
N PHE A 65 -1.79 -5.10 -7.74
CA PHE A 65 -1.68 -5.13 -9.21
C PHE A 65 -0.60 -6.12 -9.66
N LEU A 66 0.62 -5.99 -9.14
CA LEU A 66 1.75 -6.84 -9.53
C LEU A 66 1.54 -8.30 -9.15
N LEU A 67 0.91 -8.56 -8.00
CA LEU A 67 0.52 -9.92 -7.61
C LEU A 67 -0.50 -10.52 -8.58
N GLY A 68 -1.51 -9.74 -8.97
CA GLY A 68 -2.56 -10.18 -9.90
C GLY A 68 -2.04 -10.47 -11.31
N GLU A 69 -1.03 -9.72 -11.74
CA GLU A 69 -0.36 -9.91 -13.03
C GLU A 69 0.69 -11.04 -13.02
N GLY A 70 1.05 -11.55 -11.84
CA GLY A 70 2.11 -12.56 -11.68
C GLY A 70 3.53 -12.00 -11.83
N ASP A 71 3.69 -10.68 -11.70
CA ASP A 71 4.97 -9.99 -11.78
C ASP A 71 5.80 -10.13 -10.49
N ILE A 72 5.15 -10.50 -9.38
CA ILE A 72 5.80 -10.86 -8.11
C ILE A 72 5.44 -12.28 -7.67
N PRO A 73 6.24 -12.92 -6.79
CA PRO A 73 5.98 -14.27 -6.31
C PRO A 73 4.59 -14.41 -5.67
N PRO A 74 3.89 -15.54 -5.90
CA PRO A 74 2.55 -15.74 -5.36
C PRO A 74 2.58 -15.90 -3.84
N LEU A 75 1.46 -15.51 -3.20
CA LEU A 75 1.28 -15.73 -1.78
C LEU A 75 0.95 -17.20 -1.46
N PRO A 76 1.54 -17.76 -0.39
CA PRO A 76 1.08 -19.03 0.14
C PRO A 76 -0.36 -18.91 0.66
N ASP A 77 -1.13 -20.00 0.62
CA ASP A 77 -2.55 -20.00 0.99
C ASP A 77 -2.80 -19.44 2.40
N THR A 78 -1.89 -19.70 3.33
CA THR A 78 -1.93 -19.21 4.72
C THR A 78 -1.93 -17.68 4.82
N SER A 79 -1.44 -16.98 3.80
CA SER A 79 -1.22 -15.54 3.80
C SER A 79 -2.17 -14.80 2.87
N LYS A 80 -3.05 -15.51 2.13
CA LYS A 80 -4.07 -14.88 1.28
C LYS A 80 -5.07 -14.06 2.08
N ASN A 81 -5.43 -14.52 3.28
CA ASN A 81 -6.32 -13.78 4.16
C ASN A 81 -5.69 -12.49 4.68
N LEU A 82 -4.35 -12.40 4.73
CA LEU A 82 -3.66 -11.20 5.20
C LEU A 82 -3.96 -10.01 4.29
N LEU A 83 -3.97 -10.19 2.97
CA LEU A 83 -4.31 -9.11 2.03
C LEU A 83 -5.69 -8.51 2.31
N PHE A 84 -6.69 -9.35 2.55
CA PHE A 84 -8.04 -8.92 2.88
C PHE A 84 -8.08 -8.20 4.23
N THR A 85 -7.39 -8.73 5.24
CA THR A 85 -7.30 -8.10 6.56
C THR A 85 -6.66 -6.71 6.49
N LEU A 86 -5.61 -6.53 5.68
CA LEU A 86 -4.95 -5.24 5.51
C LEU A 86 -5.84 -4.22 4.80
N ASP A 87 -6.58 -4.65 3.78
CA ASP A 87 -7.55 -3.80 3.08
C ASP A 87 -8.67 -3.33 4.02
N GLU A 88 -9.24 -4.25 4.81
CA GLU A 88 -10.25 -3.88 5.80
C GLU A 88 -9.70 -2.98 6.90
N LEU A 89 -8.44 -3.19 7.34
CA LEU A 89 -7.78 -2.31 8.31
C LEU A 89 -7.56 -0.90 7.75
N GLY A 90 -7.11 -0.77 6.50
CA GLY A 90 -6.97 0.54 5.85
C GLY A 90 -8.31 1.28 5.74
N LYS A 91 -9.38 0.56 5.39
CA LYS A 91 -10.75 1.11 5.37
C LYS A 91 -11.26 1.49 6.76
N GLU A 92 -10.93 0.72 7.78
CA GLU A 92 -11.27 1.03 9.18
C GLU A 92 -10.63 2.35 9.63
N ILE A 93 -9.36 2.56 9.27
CA ILE A 93 -8.60 3.77 9.63
C ILE A 93 -9.15 5.01 8.93
N ASN A 94 -9.23 4.98 7.59
CA ASN A 94 -9.77 6.07 6.80
C ASN A 94 -10.18 5.59 5.39
N ARG A 95 -11.42 5.08 5.28
CA ARG A 95 -11.96 4.54 4.02
C ARG A 95 -11.81 5.48 2.80
N PRO A 96 -12.23 6.76 2.84
CA PRO A 96 -12.15 7.61 1.66
C PRO A 96 -10.74 7.77 1.09
N PHE A 97 -9.74 7.97 1.96
CA PHE A 97 -8.35 8.07 1.50
C PHE A 97 -7.77 6.72 1.10
N TRP A 98 -8.09 5.66 1.84
CA TRP A 98 -7.61 4.32 1.52
C TRP A 98 -8.09 3.85 0.14
N GLU A 99 -9.40 3.83 -0.11
CA GLU A 99 -9.96 3.32 -1.36
C GLU A 99 -9.43 4.10 -2.57
N LYS A 100 -9.37 5.44 -2.44
CA LYS A 100 -8.80 6.30 -3.49
C LYS A 100 -7.31 6.00 -3.73
N ALA A 101 -6.50 5.89 -2.67
CA ALA A 101 -5.07 5.66 -2.80
C ALA A 101 -4.75 4.27 -3.39
N VAL A 102 -5.52 3.24 -3.03
CA VAL A 102 -5.40 1.89 -3.61
C VAL A 102 -5.69 1.93 -5.11
N ASP A 103 -6.77 2.59 -5.53
CA ASP A 103 -7.12 2.75 -6.95
C ASP A 103 -6.04 3.51 -7.73
N GLU A 104 -5.52 4.61 -7.15
CA GLU A 104 -4.41 5.38 -7.72
C GLU A 104 -3.15 4.52 -7.85
N GLY A 105 -2.80 3.75 -6.83
CA GLY A 105 -1.67 2.83 -6.89
C GLY A 105 -1.82 1.79 -8.00
N ILE A 106 -2.97 1.14 -8.12
CA ILE A 106 -3.22 0.18 -9.20
C ILE A 106 -3.06 0.85 -10.57
N GLN A 107 -3.58 2.06 -10.73
CA GLN A 107 -3.51 2.79 -11.98
C GLN A 107 -2.08 3.23 -12.32
N ASP A 108 -1.31 3.68 -11.34
CA ASP A 108 0.09 4.06 -11.50
C ASP A 108 0.94 2.87 -11.91
N ALA A 109 0.82 1.73 -11.23
CA ALA A 109 1.56 0.51 -11.59
C ALA A 109 1.21 0.01 -13.01
N ARG A 110 -0.07 0.17 -13.42
CA ARG A 110 -0.50 -0.12 -14.80
C ARG A 110 0.16 0.84 -15.81
N CYS A 111 0.21 2.13 -15.50
CA CYS A 111 0.85 3.13 -16.34
C CYS A 111 2.35 2.85 -16.49
N ASP A 112 3.05 2.59 -15.38
CA ASP A 112 4.48 2.26 -15.36
C ASP A 112 4.78 1.06 -16.25
N ARG A 113 3.96 0.00 -16.15
CA ARG A 113 4.10 -1.18 -17.00
C ARG A 113 3.88 -0.86 -18.48
N ALA A 114 2.89 -0.03 -18.81
CA ALA A 114 2.62 0.37 -20.19
C ALA A 114 3.80 1.17 -20.78
N ILE A 115 4.38 2.08 -20.00
CA ILE A 115 5.58 2.84 -20.38
C ILE A 115 6.77 1.90 -20.59
N ALA A 116 7.04 1.01 -19.63
CA ALA A 116 8.14 0.05 -19.73
C ALA A 116 8.01 -0.90 -20.94
N ALA A 117 6.78 -1.22 -21.36
CA ALA A 117 6.53 -2.00 -22.57
C ALA A 117 6.87 -1.22 -23.85
N LEU A 118 6.55 0.08 -23.91
CA LEU A 118 6.87 0.95 -25.05
C LEU A 118 8.37 1.17 -25.21
N GLU A 119 9.12 1.27 -24.10
CA GLU A 119 10.59 1.45 -24.14
C GLU A 119 11.36 0.20 -24.60
N ARG A 120 10.71 -0.97 -24.58
CA ARG A 120 11.29 -2.25 -25.01
C ARG A 120 11.00 -2.59 -26.48
N MET A 121 10.23 -1.76 -27.19
CA MET A 121 9.92 -1.89 -28.62
C MET A 121 10.96 -1.17 -29.48
#